data_AF-A0A920YQ72-F1
#
_entry.id   AF-A0A920YQ72-F1
#
_cell.length_a   1.000
_cell.length_b   1.000
_cell.length_c   1.000
_cell.angle_alpha   90.00
_cell.angle_beta   90.00
_cell.angle_gamma   90.00
#
_symmetry.space_group_name_H-M   'P 1'
#
loop_
_entity.id
_entity.type
_entity.pdbx_description
1 polymer ?
#
loop_
_entity_poly.entity_id
_entity_poly.type
_entity_poly.pdbx_seq_one_letter_code
_entity_poly.pdbx_strand_id
1 'polypeptide(L)'
;MENYNIYQQIAERTQGDIYIGVVGPVRTGKSTFIKRFMDLLVIPNIDNAYSKERAKDELPQSATGRTIMTTEPKFVPNEAVEITLGDNVELKVRLVDCVGYLVKGALGYMENNAPRMVSTPWFDYQIPFEEAAKIGTKKVINEHSTIGLLVTTDGSITEIERGEYIEAEERVVNELKNINKPFIIILNSVRPYDPGTVRLRDELEEKYKVPVVNINCAQMRIEDINTIMERVLLEFPVCEVGINMPRWVETLEEDHWLKVDMLDAIKEIFKGITKIREVKGCVERFNNYEFINKAGINRINLGEGNILIDLNVREGLFYEILSKATGLEIEGEHQMLSLLKDLARIKKEYERVEYALHEVRVKGYGIVTPTIDELTLDEPEIIKQGNRFGVRLRASAPSIHMIRADIETEIAPLVGTEKQSEELVNYLLREFEGEPGKIWESNMFGKSLHELVSEGLQNKLFRMPEDAQLKLQETLQRIINEGSSGIICIIL
;
A
#
# COMPACT_ATOMS: atom_id res chain seq x y z
N MET A 1 27.39 15.52 5.88
CA MET A 1 26.70 14.27 6.25
C MET A 1 25.71 13.83 5.17
N GLU A 2 24.93 14.72 4.53
CA GLU A 2 24.00 14.33 3.45
C GLU A 2 24.68 13.70 2.22
N ASN A 3 25.82 14.25 1.75
CA ASN A 3 26.52 13.74 0.56
C ASN A 3 27.08 12.31 0.72
N TYR A 4 27.39 11.86 1.93
CA TYR A 4 27.98 10.52 2.16
C TYR A 4 26.93 9.42 2.18
N ASN A 5 25.68 9.75 2.54
CA ASN A 5 24.55 8.83 2.48
C ASN A 5 24.24 8.40 1.02
N ILE A 6 24.43 9.32 0.06
CA ILE A 6 24.26 9.03 -1.38
C ILE A 6 25.17 7.88 -1.82
N TYR A 7 26.45 7.92 -1.44
CA TYR A 7 27.41 6.89 -1.84
C TYR A 7 27.13 5.54 -1.17
N GLN A 8 26.68 5.54 0.08
CA GLN A 8 26.23 4.32 0.75
C GLN A 8 25.03 3.69 0.01
N GLN A 9 24.03 4.50 -0.35
CA GLN A 9 22.86 4.01 -1.10
C GLN A 9 23.25 3.45 -2.46
N ILE A 10 24.21 4.08 -3.15
CA ILE A 10 24.73 3.54 -4.42
C ILE A 10 25.47 2.23 -4.18
N ALA A 11 26.27 2.14 -3.12
CA ALA A 11 26.96 0.90 -2.73
C ALA A 11 25.95 -0.22 -2.53
N GLU A 12 24.90 0.01 -1.74
CA GLU A 12 23.82 -0.96 -1.49
C GLU A 12 23.14 -1.38 -2.81
N ARG A 13 22.88 -0.41 -3.70
CA ARG A 13 22.22 -0.67 -4.99
C ARG A 13 23.08 -1.45 -5.97
N THR A 14 24.38 -1.24 -5.92
CA THR A 14 25.36 -1.80 -6.87
C THR A 14 26.19 -2.93 -6.26
N GLN A 15 25.84 -3.38 -5.05
CA GLN A 15 26.57 -4.40 -4.29
C GLN A 15 28.05 -4.04 -4.07
N GLY A 16 28.33 -2.75 -3.88
CA GLY A 16 29.67 -2.19 -3.65
C GLY A 16 30.45 -1.87 -4.92
N ASP A 17 29.90 -2.17 -6.11
CA ASP A 17 30.60 -2.09 -7.40
C ASP A 17 29.99 -1.03 -8.33
N ILE A 18 30.63 0.14 -8.42
CA ILE A 18 30.20 1.25 -9.28
C ILE A 18 30.96 1.20 -10.61
N TYR A 19 30.32 0.61 -11.62
CA TYR A 19 30.79 0.60 -12.99
C TYR A 19 30.04 1.64 -13.83
N ILE A 20 30.74 2.70 -14.22
CA ILE A 20 30.15 3.82 -14.97
C ILE A 20 30.56 3.75 -16.44
N GLY A 21 29.59 3.49 -17.32
CA GLY A 21 29.77 3.56 -18.76
C GLY A 21 29.57 5.00 -19.25
N VAL A 22 30.64 5.68 -19.65
CA VAL A 22 30.57 7.06 -20.17
C VAL A 22 30.48 7.01 -21.70
N VAL A 23 29.33 7.42 -22.23
CA VAL A 23 28.98 7.26 -23.64
C VAL A 23 28.48 8.57 -24.25
N GLY A 24 28.43 8.64 -25.57
CA GLY A 24 27.95 9.83 -26.28
C GLY A 24 28.78 10.19 -27.51
N PRO A 25 28.39 11.24 -28.24
CA PRO A 25 29.07 11.63 -29.47
C PRO A 25 30.56 11.96 -29.28
N VAL A 26 31.36 11.86 -30.34
CA VAL A 26 32.76 12.31 -30.31
C VAL A 26 32.82 13.81 -30.00
N ARG A 27 33.92 14.27 -29.38
CA ARG A 27 34.17 15.69 -29.10
C ARG A 27 33.18 16.40 -28.15
N THR A 28 32.35 15.68 -27.39
CA THR A 28 31.45 16.26 -26.37
C THR A 28 32.11 16.50 -25.00
N GLY A 29 33.33 16.03 -24.79
CA GLY A 29 34.07 16.19 -23.52
C GLY A 29 34.08 14.97 -22.60
N LYS A 30 33.73 13.76 -23.09
CA LYS A 30 33.78 12.49 -22.34
C LYS A 30 35.08 12.28 -21.56
N SER A 31 36.23 12.29 -22.22
CA SER A 31 37.51 12.05 -21.56
C SER A 31 37.87 13.14 -20.55
N THR A 32 37.42 14.38 -20.76
CA THR A 32 37.56 15.47 -19.78
C THR A 32 36.73 15.21 -18.54
N PHE A 33 35.49 14.74 -18.72
CA PHE A 33 34.61 14.35 -17.62
C PHE A 33 35.23 13.20 -16.80
N ILE A 34 35.67 12.12 -17.44
CA ILE A 34 36.29 10.96 -16.77
C ILE A 34 37.52 11.39 -15.97
N LYS A 35 38.40 12.19 -16.57
CA LYS A 35 39.59 12.70 -15.90
C LYS A 35 39.21 13.48 -14.64
N ARG A 36 38.27 14.41 -14.74
CA ARG A 36 37.83 15.22 -13.59
C ARG A 36 37.11 14.40 -12.52
N PHE A 37 36.30 13.43 -12.92
CA PHE A 37 35.65 12.50 -12.00
C PHE A 37 36.69 11.71 -11.19
N MET A 38 37.70 11.17 -11.88
CA MET A 38 38.82 10.45 -11.24
C MET A 38 39.63 11.36 -10.31
N ASP A 39 39.98 12.57 -10.76
CA ASP A 39 40.78 13.52 -9.99
C ASP A 39 40.09 14.01 -8.71
N LEU A 40 38.75 14.16 -8.75
CA LEU A 40 37.97 14.74 -7.66
C LEU A 40 37.42 13.71 -6.67
N LEU A 41 36.93 12.57 -7.17
CA LEU A 41 36.25 11.57 -6.34
C LEU A 41 37.11 10.33 -6.10
N VAL A 42 37.79 9.79 -7.12
CA VAL A 42 38.45 8.49 -7.00
C VAL A 42 39.83 8.64 -6.37
N ILE A 43 40.76 9.34 -7.04
CA ILE A 43 42.17 9.48 -6.68
C ILE A 43 42.40 9.99 -5.25
N PRO A 44 41.65 11.00 -4.75
CA PRO A 44 41.83 11.49 -3.38
C PRO A 44 41.52 10.43 -2.32
N ASN A 45 40.57 9.54 -2.60
CA ASN A 45 40.00 8.58 -1.67
C ASN A 45 40.57 7.16 -1.81
N ILE A 46 41.67 6.98 -2.55
CA ILE A 46 42.45 5.74 -2.59
C ILE A 46 43.46 5.74 -1.44
N ASP A 47 43.37 4.74 -0.56
CA ASP A 47 44.28 4.57 0.57
C ASP A 47 45.68 4.08 0.15
N ASN A 48 45.75 3.19 -0.84
CA ASN A 48 47.02 2.63 -1.33
C ASN A 48 47.74 3.58 -2.30
N ALA A 49 48.93 4.06 -1.91
CA ALA A 49 49.76 4.96 -2.72
C ALA A 49 50.14 4.40 -4.09
N TYR A 50 50.41 3.09 -4.22
CA TYR A 50 50.75 2.46 -5.50
C TYR A 50 49.54 2.40 -6.44
N SER A 51 48.36 2.06 -5.91
CA SER A 51 47.12 2.07 -6.68
C SER A 51 46.75 3.49 -7.12
N LYS A 52 47.05 4.48 -6.28
CA LYS A 52 46.82 5.90 -6.56
C LYS A 52 47.71 6.44 -7.67
N GLU A 53 48.99 6.06 -7.69
CA GLU A 53 49.92 6.42 -8.75
C GLU A 53 49.53 5.75 -10.08
N ARG A 54 49.21 4.45 -10.04
CA ARG A 54 48.71 3.71 -11.22
C ARG A 54 47.43 4.34 -11.80
N ALA A 55 46.46 4.67 -10.95
CA ALA A 55 45.21 5.28 -11.39
C ALA A 55 45.42 6.66 -12.04
N LYS A 56 46.45 7.42 -11.62
CA LYS A 56 46.85 8.69 -12.27
C LYS A 56 47.48 8.47 -13.64
N ASP A 57 48.33 7.47 -13.77
CA ASP A 57 49.01 7.14 -15.04
C ASP A 57 48.04 6.58 -16.08
N GLU A 58 46.97 5.92 -15.64
CA GLU A 58 45.95 5.32 -16.52
C GLU A 58 44.89 6.32 -17.03
N LEU A 59 44.90 7.57 -16.54
CA LEU A 59 43.95 8.62 -16.95
C LEU A 59 43.98 8.87 -18.47
N PRO A 60 42.83 9.17 -19.09
CA PRO A 60 42.80 9.48 -20.50
C PRO A 60 43.46 10.84 -20.79
N GLN A 61 44.19 10.92 -21.90
CA GLN A 61 44.74 12.19 -22.38
C GLN A 61 43.63 13.02 -23.04
N SER A 62 43.26 14.15 -22.42
CA SER A 62 42.34 15.13 -23.00
C SER A 62 43.08 16.02 -24.00
N ALA A 63 42.64 16.08 -25.27
CA ALA A 63 43.24 16.93 -26.31
C ALA A 63 42.23 17.92 -26.92
N THR A 64 42.65 19.18 -27.04
CA THR A 64 41.88 20.27 -27.66
C THR A 64 42.00 20.20 -29.20
N GLY A 65 40.89 20.26 -29.96
CA GLY A 65 40.91 20.19 -31.44
C GLY A 65 39.64 19.58 -32.08
N ARG A 66 39.70 19.21 -33.38
CA ARG A 66 38.62 18.49 -34.09
C ARG A 66 38.91 17.00 -34.31
N THR A 67 40.16 16.58 -34.07
CA THR A 67 40.63 15.20 -34.31
C THR A 67 40.15 14.24 -33.23
N ILE A 68 39.68 13.06 -33.65
CA ILE A 68 39.30 11.94 -32.76
C ILE A 68 40.55 11.24 -32.24
N MET A 69 40.71 11.21 -30.91
CA MET A 69 41.84 10.55 -30.23
C MET A 69 41.47 9.16 -29.70
N THR A 70 40.31 9.04 -29.05
CA THR A 70 39.83 7.77 -28.49
C THR A 70 39.37 6.84 -29.61
N THR A 71 40.17 5.81 -29.87
CA THR A 71 39.95 4.82 -30.94
C THR A 71 39.54 3.44 -30.43
N GLU A 72 39.77 3.20 -29.14
CA GLU A 72 39.43 1.96 -28.46
C GLU A 72 38.75 2.31 -27.13
N PRO A 73 37.79 1.50 -26.66
CA PRO A 73 37.23 1.68 -25.34
C PRO A 73 38.31 1.43 -24.29
N LYS A 74 38.41 2.31 -23.30
CA LYS A 74 39.42 2.18 -22.25
C LYS A 74 38.74 2.11 -20.89
N PHE A 75 39.06 1.08 -20.13
CA PHE A 75 38.74 1.00 -18.72
C PHE A 75 39.69 1.92 -17.94
N VAL A 76 39.13 2.80 -17.11
CA VAL A 76 39.87 3.76 -16.32
C VAL A 76 39.35 3.70 -14.89
N PRO A 77 40.10 3.12 -13.94
CA PRO A 77 41.37 2.39 -14.11
C PRO A 77 41.18 1.01 -14.77
N ASN A 78 42.28 0.38 -15.17
CA ASN A 78 42.28 -0.95 -15.80
C ASN A 78 41.68 -2.01 -14.87
N GLU A 79 41.95 -1.94 -13.57
CA GLU A 79 41.31 -2.76 -12.53
C GLU A 79 40.39 -1.85 -11.70
N ALA A 80 39.28 -2.40 -11.19
CA ALA A 80 38.42 -1.63 -10.29
C ALA A 80 39.22 -1.26 -9.04
N VAL A 81 39.18 0.02 -8.66
CA VAL A 81 39.93 0.51 -7.50
C VAL A 81 38.96 0.75 -6.36
N GLU A 82 39.34 0.23 -5.20
CA GLU A 82 38.64 0.45 -3.94
C GLU A 82 38.95 1.84 -3.40
N ILE A 83 37.89 2.56 -3.03
CA ILE A 83 37.94 3.88 -2.41
C ILE A 83 37.11 3.87 -1.13
N THR A 84 37.56 4.65 -0.15
CA THR A 84 36.88 4.82 1.12
C THR A 84 36.29 6.23 1.19
N LEU A 85 34.97 6.35 1.28
CA LEU A 85 34.26 7.63 1.36
C LEU A 85 33.65 7.83 2.75
N GLY A 86 33.91 8.99 3.38
CA GLY A 86 33.26 9.38 4.63
C GLY A 86 33.53 8.42 5.82
N ASP A 87 32.48 8.11 6.58
CA ASP A 87 32.51 7.24 7.78
C ASP A 87 32.55 5.73 7.39
N ASN A 88 33.55 5.31 6.60
CA ASN A 88 33.80 3.92 6.14
C ASN A 88 32.85 3.34 5.06
N VAL A 89 32.43 4.11 4.06
CA VAL A 89 31.78 3.52 2.87
C VAL A 89 32.84 3.02 1.90
N GLU A 90 33.00 1.71 1.79
CA GLU A 90 33.91 1.05 0.84
C GLU A 90 33.22 0.82 -0.51
N LEU A 91 33.85 1.28 -1.59
CA LEU A 91 33.32 1.22 -2.94
C LEU A 91 34.40 0.86 -3.95
N LYS A 92 34.08 -0.01 -4.90
CA LYS A 92 34.93 -0.27 -6.05
C LYS A 92 34.44 0.53 -7.24
N VAL A 93 35.29 1.41 -7.76
CA VAL A 93 34.94 2.30 -8.86
C VAL A 93 35.74 1.96 -10.10
N ARG A 94 35.04 1.91 -11.23
CA ARG A 94 35.66 1.76 -12.55
C ARG A 94 34.83 2.46 -13.61
N LEU A 95 35.46 3.31 -14.40
CA LEU A 95 34.81 3.99 -15.53
C LEU A 95 35.22 3.34 -16.84
N VAL A 96 34.35 3.44 -17.84
CA VAL A 96 34.67 3.02 -19.21
C VAL A 96 34.48 4.20 -20.15
N ASP A 97 35.58 4.66 -20.77
CA ASP A 97 35.53 5.63 -21.86
C ASP A 97 35.13 4.89 -23.13
N CYS A 98 33.86 5.00 -23.53
CA CYS A 98 33.39 4.38 -24.76
C CYS A 98 33.81 5.22 -25.98
N VAL A 99 34.11 4.55 -27.08
CA VAL A 99 34.37 5.21 -28.36
C VAL A 99 33.13 6.03 -28.75
N GLY A 100 33.34 7.30 -29.07
CA GLY A 100 32.23 8.22 -29.34
C GLY A 100 31.53 7.93 -30.65
N TYR A 101 30.22 8.23 -30.70
CA TYR A 101 29.46 8.18 -31.95
C TYR A 101 29.91 9.30 -32.90
N LEU A 102 30.02 8.96 -34.18
CA LEU A 102 30.45 9.90 -35.21
C LEU A 102 29.44 11.04 -35.40
N VAL A 103 29.98 12.24 -35.64
CA VAL A 103 29.23 13.45 -36.01
C VAL A 103 29.89 14.03 -37.25
N LYS A 104 29.11 14.62 -38.17
CA LYS A 104 29.61 14.97 -39.52
C LYS A 104 30.74 16.01 -39.48
N GLY A 105 30.79 16.85 -38.44
CA GLY A 105 31.83 17.86 -38.23
C GLY A 105 33.15 17.38 -37.59
N ALA A 106 33.27 16.11 -37.17
CA ALA A 106 34.50 15.60 -36.55
C ALA A 106 35.54 15.16 -37.59
N LEU A 107 36.84 15.35 -37.31
CA LEU A 107 37.92 14.94 -38.22
C LEU A 107 38.63 13.68 -37.68
N GLY A 108 39.14 12.82 -38.58
CA GLY A 108 39.95 11.65 -38.22
C GLY A 108 39.22 10.30 -38.12
N TYR A 109 38.01 10.19 -38.68
CA TYR A 109 37.28 8.93 -38.88
C TYR A 109 37.50 8.32 -40.29
N MET A 110 38.08 9.09 -41.20
CA MET A 110 38.49 8.66 -42.54
C MET A 110 40.00 8.79 -42.67
N GLU A 111 40.65 7.76 -43.19
CA GLU A 111 42.08 7.73 -43.49
C GLU A 111 42.24 7.32 -44.96
N ASN A 112 42.88 8.15 -45.79
CA ASN A 112 43.05 7.91 -47.24
C ASN A 112 41.75 7.62 -48.01
N ASN A 113 40.66 8.35 -47.75
CA ASN A 113 39.32 8.12 -48.33
C ASN A 113 38.67 6.76 -48.03
N ALA A 114 39.22 5.98 -47.09
CA ALA A 114 38.61 4.78 -46.54
C ALA A 114 38.21 5.00 -45.07
N PRO A 115 37.20 4.27 -44.55
CA PRO A 115 36.89 4.27 -43.13
C PRO A 115 38.13 3.88 -42.34
N ARG A 116 38.47 4.66 -41.31
CA ARG A 116 39.59 4.34 -40.43
C ARG A 116 39.31 3.00 -39.75
N MET A 117 40.24 2.06 -39.88
CA MET A 117 40.13 0.73 -39.26
C MET A 117 40.75 0.77 -37.86
N VAL A 118 40.09 0.15 -36.89
CA VAL A 118 40.57 0.07 -35.51
C VAL A 118 40.63 -1.38 -35.04
N SER A 119 41.61 -1.68 -34.19
CA SER A 119 41.63 -2.92 -33.44
C SER A 119 40.63 -2.81 -32.31
N THR A 120 39.99 -3.91 -31.93
CA THR A 120 39.13 -3.93 -30.74
C THR A 120 39.44 -5.16 -29.91
N PRO A 121 39.24 -5.13 -28.59
CA PRO A 121 39.49 -6.29 -27.74
C PRO A 121 38.47 -7.44 -27.97
N TRP A 122 37.50 -7.27 -28.88
CA TRP A 122 36.43 -8.25 -29.11
C TRP A 122 36.56 -9.03 -30.41
N PHE A 123 37.43 -8.61 -31.32
CA PHE A 123 37.61 -9.22 -32.63
C PHE A 123 39.10 -9.37 -32.93
N ASP A 124 39.50 -10.51 -33.48
CA ASP A 124 40.88 -10.79 -33.89
C ASP A 124 41.26 -10.12 -35.23
N TYR A 125 40.35 -9.30 -35.77
CA TYR A 125 40.51 -8.55 -37.01
C TYR A 125 40.08 -7.10 -36.82
N GLN A 126 40.67 -6.19 -37.59
CA GLN A 126 40.30 -4.77 -37.53
C GLN A 126 38.92 -4.55 -38.16
N ILE A 127 38.12 -3.69 -37.52
CA ILE A 127 36.79 -3.30 -37.99
C ILE A 127 36.72 -1.78 -38.22
N PRO A 128 35.78 -1.29 -39.04
CA PRO A 128 35.60 0.14 -39.23
C PRO A 128 35.31 0.86 -37.90
N PHE A 129 35.89 2.06 -37.72
CA PHE A 129 35.75 2.86 -36.51
C PHE A 129 34.28 3.05 -36.08
N GLU A 130 33.38 3.30 -37.03
CA GLU A 130 31.95 3.47 -36.75
C GLU A 130 31.31 2.20 -36.17
N GLU A 131 31.69 1.04 -36.70
CA GLU A 131 31.17 -0.25 -36.27
C GLU A 131 31.74 -0.63 -34.89
N ALA A 132 33.02 -0.34 -34.66
CA ALA A 132 33.67 -0.50 -33.36
C ALA A 132 32.99 0.35 -32.28
N ALA A 133 32.65 1.61 -32.59
CA ALA A 133 31.96 2.49 -31.66
C ALA A 133 30.59 1.94 -31.27
N LYS A 134 29.83 1.41 -32.24
CA LYS A 134 28.50 0.83 -32.01
C LYS A 134 28.57 -0.47 -31.20
N ILE A 135 29.36 -1.44 -31.65
CA ILE A 135 29.49 -2.76 -30.99
C ILE A 135 30.08 -2.58 -29.60
N GLY A 136 31.08 -1.71 -29.47
CA GLY A 136 31.76 -1.44 -28.23
C GLY A 136 30.91 -0.79 -27.17
N THR A 137 30.20 0.28 -27.56
CA THR A 137 29.23 0.92 -26.66
C THR A 137 28.19 -0.10 -26.19
N LYS A 138 27.65 -0.91 -27.11
CA LYS A 138 26.63 -1.90 -26.77
C LYS A 138 27.17 -2.96 -25.80
N LYS A 139 28.35 -3.53 -26.03
CA LYS A 139 28.94 -4.55 -25.15
C LYS A 139 29.32 -3.97 -23.79
N VAL A 140 30.01 -2.83 -23.76
CA VAL A 140 30.44 -2.18 -22.51
C VAL A 140 29.26 -1.84 -21.61
N ILE A 141 28.22 -1.21 -22.18
CA ILE A 141 27.04 -0.83 -21.39
C ILE A 141 26.28 -2.08 -20.95
N ASN A 142 26.08 -3.09 -21.81
CA ASN A 142 25.32 -4.30 -21.44
C ASN A 142 26.06 -5.20 -20.43
N GLU A 143 27.36 -5.42 -20.61
CA GLU A 143 28.10 -6.48 -19.92
C GLU A 143 28.95 -5.94 -18.76
N HIS A 144 29.29 -4.64 -18.75
CA HIS A 144 30.34 -4.11 -17.87
C HIS A 144 30.02 -2.75 -17.22
N SER A 145 28.78 -2.28 -17.27
CA SER A 145 28.36 -1.04 -16.60
C SER A 145 27.12 -1.27 -15.74
N THR A 146 27.13 -0.74 -14.52
CA THR A 146 25.95 -0.69 -13.64
C THR A 146 25.15 0.60 -13.88
N ILE A 147 25.84 1.67 -14.29
CA ILE A 147 25.26 2.99 -14.57
C ILE A 147 25.74 3.51 -15.93
N GLY A 148 24.84 4.12 -16.71
CA GLY A 148 25.18 4.84 -17.95
C GLY A 148 25.24 6.36 -17.77
N LEU A 149 26.24 7.01 -18.33
CA LEU A 149 26.31 8.48 -18.41
C LEU A 149 26.45 8.90 -19.87
N LEU A 150 25.42 9.58 -20.41
CA LEU A 150 25.48 10.14 -21.75
C LEU A 150 26.03 11.56 -21.71
N VAL A 151 27.24 11.80 -22.23
CA VAL A 151 27.81 13.16 -22.34
C VAL A 151 27.53 13.74 -23.71
N THR A 152 26.75 14.80 -23.73
CA THR A 152 26.41 15.61 -24.91
C THR A 152 26.87 17.06 -24.73
N THR A 153 26.66 17.92 -25.72
CA THR A 153 27.07 19.34 -25.66
C THR A 153 26.02 20.26 -26.29
N ASP A 154 25.97 21.50 -25.80
CA ASP A 154 25.21 22.61 -26.38
C ASP A 154 25.90 23.24 -27.61
N GLY A 155 27.06 22.70 -28.03
CA GLY A 155 27.86 23.22 -29.15
C GLY A 155 28.91 24.26 -28.72
N SER A 156 28.99 24.63 -27.44
CA SER A 156 29.99 25.60 -26.96
C SER A 156 31.38 25.02 -26.73
N ILE A 157 31.51 23.68 -26.68
CA ILE A 157 32.75 22.98 -26.29
C ILE A 157 33.75 22.86 -27.43
N THR A 158 33.28 22.81 -28.67
CA THR A 158 34.11 22.68 -29.88
C THR A 158 33.57 23.56 -30.99
N GLU A 159 34.25 23.60 -32.13
CA GLU A 159 33.80 24.33 -33.32
C GLU A 159 32.70 23.58 -34.12
N ILE A 160 32.14 22.52 -33.55
CA ILE A 160 31.05 21.73 -34.15
C ILE A 160 29.72 22.28 -33.61
N GLU A 161 28.82 22.64 -34.53
CA GLU A 161 27.51 23.17 -34.17
C GLU A 161 26.64 22.13 -33.47
N ARG A 162 25.73 22.59 -32.60
CA ARG A 162 24.79 21.73 -31.85
C ARG A 162 23.99 20.79 -32.76
N GLY A 163 23.55 21.29 -33.93
CA GLY A 163 22.73 20.51 -34.87
C GLY A 163 23.38 19.19 -35.30
N GLU A 164 24.70 19.15 -35.39
CA GLU A 164 25.48 17.96 -35.79
C GLU A 164 25.50 16.87 -34.72
N TYR A 165 25.15 17.19 -33.47
CA TYR A 165 25.13 16.25 -32.35
C TYR A 165 23.78 15.57 -32.16
N ILE A 166 22.69 16.12 -32.70
CA ILE A 166 21.31 15.69 -32.41
C ILE A 166 21.07 14.24 -32.84
N GLU A 167 21.45 13.89 -34.08
CA GLU A 167 21.24 12.54 -34.63
C GLU A 167 22.00 11.47 -33.82
N ALA A 168 23.26 11.75 -33.50
CA ALA A 168 24.08 10.86 -32.69
C ALA A 168 23.52 10.73 -31.27
N GLU A 169 23.12 11.84 -30.64
CA GLU A 169 22.51 11.86 -29.31
C GLU A 169 21.22 11.03 -29.24
N GLU A 170 20.28 11.25 -30.15
CA GLU A 170 19.02 10.49 -30.21
C GLU A 170 19.27 8.99 -30.32
N ARG A 171 20.23 8.60 -31.15
CA ARG A 171 20.63 7.20 -31.30
C ARG A 171 21.15 6.62 -30.00
N VAL A 172 22.07 7.31 -29.31
CA VAL A 172 22.61 6.82 -28.03
C VAL A 172 21.52 6.72 -26.96
N VAL A 173 20.63 7.70 -26.88
CA VAL A 173 19.51 7.67 -25.94
C VAL A 173 18.61 6.46 -26.18
N ASN A 174 18.26 6.19 -27.45
CA ASN A 174 17.42 5.04 -27.80
C ASN A 174 18.11 3.70 -27.47
N GLU A 175 19.42 3.60 -27.73
CA GLU A 175 20.20 2.41 -27.37
C GLU A 175 20.24 2.22 -25.84
N LEU A 176 20.48 3.28 -25.07
CA LEU A 176 20.48 3.24 -23.60
C LEU A 176 19.11 2.84 -23.03
N LYS A 177 18.01 3.36 -23.58
CA LYS A 177 16.65 2.97 -23.19
C LYS A 177 16.37 1.49 -23.45
N ASN A 178 16.81 0.96 -24.60
CA ASN A 178 16.63 -0.45 -24.96
C ASN A 178 17.43 -1.40 -24.05
N ILE A 179 18.55 -0.94 -23.50
CA ILE A 179 19.40 -1.72 -22.58
C ILE A 179 18.76 -1.80 -21.17
N ASN A 180 17.80 -0.94 -20.86
CA ASN A 180 17.09 -0.89 -19.58
C ASN A 180 18.01 -0.75 -18.35
N LYS A 181 19.11 0.00 -18.51
CA LYS A 181 20.00 0.37 -17.41
C LYS A 181 19.76 1.82 -16.98
N PRO A 182 19.96 2.16 -15.70
CA PRO A 182 19.82 3.53 -15.23
C PRO A 182 20.85 4.42 -15.92
N PHE A 183 20.40 5.53 -16.49
CA PHE A 183 21.29 6.51 -17.11
C PHE A 183 20.78 7.94 -16.96
N ILE A 184 21.71 8.88 -16.98
CA ILE A 184 21.41 10.32 -17.07
C ILE A 184 22.16 10.96 -18.23
N ILE A 185 21.75 12.16 -18.60
CA ILE A 185 22.40 12.96 -19.64
C ILE A 185 23.20 14.09 -18.98
N ILE A 186 24.44 14.25 -19.40
CA ILE A 186 25.33 15.35 -19.00
C ILE A 186 25.43 16.29 -20.20
N LEU A 187 24.83 17.47 -20.09
CA LEU A 187 24.92 18.54 -21.06
C LEU A 187 26.16 19.39 -20.75
N ASN A 188 27.26 19.09 -21.44
CA ASN A 188 28.53 19.80 -21.28
C ASN A 188 28.50 21.15 -22.01
N SER A 189 28.74 22.22 -21.26
CA SER A 189 28.73 23.60 -21.75
C SER A 189 29.84 24.42 -21.09
N VAL A 190 30.41 25.39 -21.83
CA VAL A 190 31.30 26.40 -21.25
C VAL A 190 30.54 27.29 -20.26
N ARG A 191 29.24 27.50 -20.48
CA ARG A 191 28.36 28.35 -19.68
C ARG A 191 27.09 27.57 -19.29
N PRO A 192 27.17 26.67 -18.30
CA PRO A 192 26.07 25.78 -17.95
C PRO A 192 24.81 26.53 -17.50
N TYR A 193 24.95 27.71 -16.90
CA TYR A 193 23.82 28.49 -16.36
C TYR A 193 23.27 29.55 -17.32
N ASP A 194 23.77 29.63 -18.56
CA ASP A 194 23.21 30.56 -19.53
C ASP A 194 21.76 30.18 -19.86
N PRO A 195 20.85 31.15 -20.05
CA PRO A 195 19.43 30.86 -20.29
C PRO A 195 19.18 29.93 -21.49
N GLY A 196 20.02 30.00 -22.52
CA GLY A 196 19.94 29.10 -23.68
C GLY A 196 20.26 27.65 -23.32
N THR A 197 21.29 27.42 -22.51
CA THR A 197 21.70 26.08 -22.05
C THR A 197 20.66 25.48 -21.11
N VAL A 198 20.08 26.29 -20.22
CA VAL A 198 19.00 25.84 -19.31
C VAL A 198 17.76 25.45 -20.10
N ARG A 199 17.35 26.24 -21.11
CA ARG A 199 16.23 25.87 -22.00
C ARG A 199 16.51 24.56 -22.74
N LEU A 200 17.72 24.41 -23.30
CA LEU A 200 18.10 23.17 -23.98
C LEU A 200 18.06 21.97 -23.02
N ARG A 201 18.52 22.14 -21.77
CA ARG A 201 18.40 21.09 -20.74
C ARG A 201 16.94 20.66 -20.57
N ASP A 202 16.04 21.61 -20.38
CA ASP A 202 14.62 21.34 -20.14
C ASP A 202 13.96 20.66 -21.35
N GLU A 203 14.28 21.13 -22.57
CA GLU A 203 13.85 20.50 -23.83
C GLU A 203 14.31 19.04 -23.94
N LEU A 204 15.55 18.74 -23.56
CA LEU A 204 16.10 17.38 -23.57
C LEU A 204 15.47 16.50 -22.48
N GLU A 205 15.24 17.04 -21.28
CA GLU A 205 14.54 16.31 -20.20
C GLU A 205 13.11 15.97 -20.62
N GLU A 206 12.40 16.90 -21.26
CA GLU A 206 11.04 16.69 -21.72
C GLU A 206 10.97 15.69 -22.88
N LYS A 207 11.86 15.83 -23.87
CA LYS A 207 11.92 14.97 -25.06
C LYS A 207 12.30 13.54 -24.73
N TYR A 208 13.36 13.35 -23.92
CA TYR A 208 13.86 12.02 -23.63
C TYR A 208 13.27 11.41 -22.37
N LYS A 209 12.60 12.18 -21.51
CA LYS A 209 12.10 11.74 -20.20
C LYS A 209 13.21 11.19 -19.31
N VAL A 210 14.42 11.73 -19.43
CA VAL A 210 15.62 11.33 -18.67
C VAL A 210 16.21 12.59 -18.03
N PRO A 211 16.74 12.54 -16.79
CA PRO A 211 17.33 13.72 -16.16
C PRO A 211 18.55 14.22 -16.94
N VAL A 212 18.66 15.54 -17.11
CA VAL A 212 19.77 16.22 -17.80
C VAL A 212 20.45 17.17 -16.84
N VAL A 213 21.75 17.00 -16.64
CA VAL A 213 22.59 17.87 -15.81
C VAL A 213 23.45 18.74 -16.70
N ASN A 214 23.26 20.06 -16.60
CA ASN A 214 24.09 21.06 -17.25
C ASN A 214 25.36 21.32 -16.43
N ILE A 215 26.53 21.07 -17.00
CA ILE A 215 27.82 21.23 -16.30
C ILE A 215 28.90 21.73 -17.25
N ASN A 216 29.90 22.41 -16.72
CA ASN A 216 31.18 22.58 -17.42
C ASN A 216 32.13 21.46 -16.97
N CYS A 217 32.29 20.42 -17.79
CA CYS A 217 33.12 19.27 -17.42
C CYS A 217 34.58 19.65 -17.13
N ALA A 218 35.11 20.74 -17.70
CA ALA A 218 36.48 21.17 -17.45
C ALA A 218 36.66 21.89 -16.10
N GLN A 219 35.60 22.51 -15.59
CA GLN A 219 35.56 23.27 -14.33
C GLN A 219 34.68 22.60 -13.26
N MET A 220 34.38 21.31 -13.45
CA MET A 220 33.59 20.50 -12.53
C MET A 220 34.20 20.51 -11.12
N ARG A 221 33.32 20.54 -10.11
CA ARG A 221 33.65 20.43 -8.69
C ARG A 221 33.02 19.17 -8.10
N ILE A 222 33.38 18.87 -6.85
CA ILE A 222 32.88 17.68 -6.17
C ILE A 222 31.36 17.74 -5.94
N GLU A 223 30.81 18.94 -5.75
CA GLU A 223 29.36 19.14 -5.60
C GLU A 223 28.59 18.73 -6.86
N ASP A 224 29.16 19.00 -8.04
CA ASP A 224 28.51 18.63 -9.30
C ASP A 224 28.50 17.10 -9.49
N ILE A 225 29.55 16.40 -9.04
CA ILE A 225 29.60 14.93 -9.02
C ILE A 225 28.52 14.38 -8.07
N ASN A 226 28.38 14.95 -6.87
CA ASN A 226 27.34 14.55 -5.92
C ASN A 226 25.94 14.70 -6.54
N THR A 227 25.68 15.82 -7.23
CA THR A 227 24.41 16.03 -7.95
C THR A 227 24.19 15.00 -9.06
N ILE A 228 25.23 14.67 -9.83
CA ILE A 228 25.16 13.61 -10.86
C ILE A 228 24.78 12.26 -10.21
N MET A 229 25.48 11.88 -9.15
CA MET A 229 25.26 10.60 -8.46
C MET A 229 23.87 10.53 -7.80
N GLU A 230 23.38 11.63 -7.23
CA GLU A 230 22.02 11.74 -6.69
C GLU A 230 20.95 11.53 -7.78
N ARG A 231 21.12 12.17 -8.95
CA ARG A 231 20.18 11.99 -10.06
C ARG A 231 20.22 10.58 -10.63
N VAL A 232 21.40 9.96 -10.67
CA VAL A 232 21.55 8.56 -11.06
C VAL A 232 20.78 7.63 -10.11
N LEU A 233 20.84 7.87 -8.79
CA LEU A 233 20.08 7.08 -7.81
C LEU A 233 18.59 7.04 -8.10
N LEU A 234 18.01 8.17 -8.52
CA LEU A 234 16.59 8.28 -8.83
C LEU A 234 16.18 7.57 -10.13
N GLU A 235 17.14 7.22 -10.99
CA GLU A 235 16.91 6.49 -12.24
C GLU A 235 17.01 4.97 -12.09
N PHE A 236 17.44 4.47 -10.93
CA PHE A 236 17.37 3.04 -10.65
C PHE A 236 15.92 2.54 -10.67
N PRO A 237 15.72 1.27 -11.06
CA PRO A 237 14.38 0.70 -11.07
C PRO A 237 13.78 0.68 -9.66
N VAL A 238 12.47 0.73 -9.55
CA VAL A 238 11.78 0.49 -8.27
C VAL A 238 11.72 -1.02 -8.03
N CYS A 239 12.08 -1.46 -6.83
CA CYS A 239 11.95 -2.86 -6.43
C CYS A 239 10.61 -3.12 -5.75
N GLU A 240 10.25 -2.27 -4.79
CA GLU A 240 9.04 -2.43 -4.00
C GLU A 240 8.39 -1.07 -3.70
N VAL A 241 7.06 -1.03 -3.80
CA VAL A 241 6.25 0.09 -3.32
C VAL A 241 5.36 -0.42 -2.21
N GLY A 242 5.71 -0.08 -0.97
CA GLY A 242 4.88 -0.29 0.20
C GLY A 242 3.82 0.79 0.29
N ILE A 243 2.58 0.38 0.55
CA ILE A 243 1.45 1.30 0.71
C ILE A 243 0.87 1.08 2.09
N ASN A 244 0.94 2.12 2.91
CA ASN A 244 0.37 2.14 4.24
C ASN A 244 -1.03 2.74 4.14
N MET A 245 -2.02 1.92 4.48
CA MET A 245 -3.43 2.29 4.51
C MET A 245 -3.93 2.35 5.96
N PRO A 246 -5.04 3.05 6.22
CA PRO A 246 -5.68 3.00 7.52
C PRO A 246 -6.10 1.56 7.83
N ARG A 247 -5.64 1.02 8.97
CA ARG A 247 -5.85 -0.39 9.36
C ARG A 247 -7.31 -0.83 9.36
N TRP A 248 -8.24 0.08 9.62
CA TRP A 248 -9.67 -0.25 9.59
C TRP A 248 -10.17 -0.58 8.18
N VAL A 249 -9.54 -0.04 7.12
CA VAL A 249 -9.85 -0.41 5.73
C VAL A 249 -9.47 -1.87 5.47
N GLU A 250 -8.38 -2.36 6.09
CA GLU A 250 -7.97 -3.76 5.97
C GLU A 250 -9.01 -4.71 6.56
N THR A 251 -9.70 -4.29 7.64
CA THR A 251 -10.76 -5.07 8.30
C THR A 251 -12.08 -5.14 7.54
N LEU A 252 -12.24 -4.35 6.46
CA LEU A 252 -13.42 -4.44 5.60
C LEU A 252 -13.42 -5.75 4.81
N GLU A 253 -14.63 -6.23 4.50
CA GLU A 253 -14.84 -7.38 3.61
C GLU A 253 -14.16 -7.17 2.25
N GLU A 254 -13.74 -8.26 1.61
CA GLU A 254 -12.94 -8.21 0.37
C GLU A 254 -13.67 -7.55 -0.80
N ASP A 255 -15.00 -7.65 -0.83
CA ASP A 255 -15.91 -7.10 -1.83
C ASP A 255 -16.42 -5.69 -1.47
N HIS A 256 -16.01 -5.14 -0.32
CA HIS A 256 -16.41 -3.79 0.07
C HIS A 256 -15.86 -2.75 -0.92
N TRP A 257 -16.76 -1.92 -1.49
CA TRP A 257 -16.46 -0.94 -2.53
C TRP A 257 -15.19 -0.11 -2.28
N LEU A 258 -15.01 0.42 -1.05
CA LEU A 258 -13.84 1.24 -0.70
C LEU A 258 -12.52 0.48 -0.89
N LYS A 259 -12.48 -0.80 -0.50
CA LYS A 259 -11.28 -1.63 -0.59
C LYS A 259 -10.95 -1.95 -2.04
N VAL A 260 -11.97 -2.28 -2.84
CA VAL A 260 -11.86 -2.52 -4.28
C VAL A 260 -11.36 -1.27 -4.99
N ASP A 261 -12.01 -0.12 -4.79
CA ASP A 261 -11.67 1.14 -5.45
C ASP A 261 -10.26 1.63 -5.05
N MET A 262 -9.85 1.46 -3.79
CA MET A 262 -8.49 1.79 -3.35
C MET A 262 -7.45 0.90 -4.03
N LEU A 263 -7.67 -0.41 -4.12
CA LEU A 263 -6.76 -1.32 -4.80
C LEU A 263 -6.66 -1.04 -6.29
N ASP A 264 -7.76 -0.70 -6.93
CA ASP A 264 -7.77 -0.36 -8.36
C ASP A 264 -7.10 0.98 -8.62
N ALA A 265 -7.33 2.00 -7.78
CA ALA A 265 -6.60 3.26 -7.83
C ALA A 265 -5.08 3.07 -7.73
N ILE A 266 -4.63 2.19 -6.84
CA ILE A 266 -3.21 1.82 -6.73
C ILE A 266 -2.72 1.20 -8.03
N LYS A 267 -3.40 0.16 -8.53
CA LYS A 267 -2.98 -0.54 -9.75
C LYS A 267 -2.88 0.41 -10.93
N GLU A 268 -3.84 1.33 -11.07
CA GLU A 268 -3.84 2.31 -12.15
C GLU A 268 -2.72 3.34 -12.03
N ILE A 269 -2.48 3.89 -10.84
CA ILE A 269 -1.45 4.92 -10.64
C ILE A 269 -0.05 4.33 -10.84
N PHE A 270 0.21 3.13 -10.34
CA PHE A 270 1.52 2.47 -10.47
C PHE A 270 1.71 1.74 -11.80
N LYS A 271 0.70 1.73 -12.68
CA LYS A 271 0.79 1.07 -13.98
C LYS A 271 1.89 1.71 -14.84
N GLY A 272 2.88 0.92 -15.22
CA GLY A 272 3.98 1.35 -16.08
C GLY A 272 5.05 2.19 -15.37
N ILE A 273 5.00 2.29 -14.05
CA ILE A 273 6.09 2.87 -13.27
C ILE A 273 7.25 1.89 -13.22
N THR A 274 8.43 2.37 -13.58
CA THR A 274 9.65 1.57 -13.58
C THR A 274 10.74 2.17 -12.70
N LYS A 275 10.74 3.49 -12.49
CA LYS A 275 11.85 4.22 -11.84
C LYS A 275 11.42 4.98 -10.59
N ILE A 276 12.35 5.14 -9.66
CA ILE A 276 12.09 5.82 -8.37
C ILE A 276 11.61 7.26 -8.56
N ARG A 277 12.19 7.98 -9.53
CA ARG A 277 11.76 9.35 -9.87
C ARG A 277 10.29 9.43 -10.26
N GLU A 278 9.78 8.44 -10.99
CA GLU A 278 8.41 8.43 -11.51
C GLU A 278 7.40 8.32 -10.38
N VAL A 279 7.70 7.52 -9.34
CA VAL A 279 6.84 7.37 -8.16
C VAL A 279 6.55 8.72 -7.50
N LYS A 280 7.55 9.61 -7.41
CA LYS A 280 7.36 10.95 -6.83
C LYS A 280 6.26 11.76 -7.52
N GLY A 281 6.21 11.74 -8.85
CA GLY A 281 5.17 12.44 -9.61
C GLY A 281 3.82 11.72 -9.65
N CYS A 282 3.78 10.42 -9.35
CA CYS A 282 2.56 9.63 -9.38
C CYS A 282 1.73 9.75 -8.10
N VAL A 283 2.40 9.98 -6.96
CA VAL A 283 1.74 10.12 -5.65
C VAL A 283 0.70 11.24 -5.66
N GLU A 284 0.95 12.34 -6.38
CA GLU A 284 0.00 13.45 -6.48
C GLU A 284 -1.31 13.07 -7.17
N ARG A 285 -1.31 12.04 -8.03
CA ARG A 285 -2.53 11.58 -8.73
C ARG A 285 -3.54 10.94 -7.79
N PHE A 286 -3.12 10.45 -6.62
CA PHE A 286 -4.05 9.93 -5.61
C PHE A 286 -5.03 11.00 -5.12
N ASN A 287 -4.66 12.28 -5.17
CA ASN A 287 -5.52 13.37 -4.75
C ASN A 287 -6.73 13.58 -5.70
N ASN A 288 -6.80 12.89 -6.84
CA ASN A 288 -7.95 12.93 -7.75
C ASN A 288 -9.10 12.01 -7.31
N TYR A 289 -8.88 11.14 -6.33
CA TYR A 289 -9.89 10.19 -5.84
C TYR A 289 -10.63 10.78 -4.63
N GLU A 290 -11.97 10.84 -4.70
CA GLU A 290 -12.81 11.47 -3.65
C GLU A 290 -12.69 10.83 -2.27
N PHE A 291 -12.37 9.53 -2.21
CA PHE A 291 -12.19 8.80 -0.95
C PHE A 291 -10.80 9.01 -0.33
N ILE A 292 -9.88 9.68 -1.01
CA ILE A 292 -8.52 9.99 -0.53
C ILE A 292 -8.44 11.46 -0.13
N ASN A 293 -8.01 11.72 1.10
CA ASN A 293 -7.71 13.06 1.58
C ASN A 293 -6.29 13.49 1.17
N LYS A 294 -5.32 12.62 1.41
CA LYS A 294 -3.90 12.92 1.18
C LYS A 294 -3.11 11.66 0.91
N ALA A 295 -2.28 11.70 -0.11
CA ALA A 295 -1.20 10.74 -0.33
C ALA A 295 0.16 11.42 -0.15
N GLY A 296 1.09 10.73 0.49
CA GLY A 296 2.44 11.27 0.71
C GLY A 296 3.48 10.16 0.78
N ILE A 297 4.70 10.47 0.35
CA ILE A 297 5.83 9.56 0.54
C ILE A 297 6.33 9.71 1.97
N ASN A 298 6.28 8.62 2.72
CA ASN A 298 6.79 8.56 4.09
C ASN A 298 8.29 8.35 4.09
N ARG A 299 8.75 7.34 3.35
CA ARG A 299 10.16 6.93 3.31
C ARG A 299 10.57 6.48 1.92
N ILE A 300 11.78 6.83 1.52
CA ILE A 300 12.43 6.32 0.31
C ILE A 300 13.75 5.68 0.73
N ASN A 301 13.91 4.39 0.45
CA ASN A 301 15.20 3.71 0.50
C ASN A 301 15.74 3.55 -0.92
N LEU A 302 16.64 4.45 -1.33
CA LEU A 302 17.23 4.43 -2.67
C LEU A 302 18.19 3.24 -2.89
N GLY A 303 18.81 2.71 -1.82
CA GLY A 303 19.72 1.56 -1.91
C GLY A 303 18.98 0.27 -2.24
N GLU A 304 17.89 0.01 -1.52
CA GLU A 304 17.05 -1.17 -1.77
C GLU A 304 16.05 -0.96 -2.92
N GLY A 305 15.77 0.29 -3.29
CA GLY A 305 14.73 0.64 -4.27
C GLY A 305 13.32 0.50 -3.71
N ASN A 306 13.17 0.70 -2.41
CA ASN A 306 11.92 0.54 -1.67
C ASN A 306 11.32 1.91 -1.35
N ILE A 307 10.02 2.08 -1.59
CA ILE A 307 9.31 3.34 -1.33
C ILE A 307 8.09 3.04 -0.48
N LEU A 308 7.92 3.77 0.61
CA LEU A 308 6.75 3.68 1.48
C LEU A 308 5.88 4.93 1.30
N ILE A 309 4.60 4.70 0.98
CA ILE A 309 3.61 5.74 0.72
C ILE A 309 2.49 5.60 1.75
N ASP A 310 2.15 6.71 2.40
CA ASP A 310 0.99 6.78 3.28
C ASP A 310 -0.23 7.29 2.50
N LEU A 311 -1.32 6.53 2.56
CA LEU A 311 -2.63 6.93 2.04
C LEU A 311 -3.57 7.24 3.19
N ASN A 312 -4.07 8.48 3.23
CA ASN A 312 -5.10 8.89 4.16
C ASN A 312 -6.43 9.01 3.43
N VAL A 313 -7.42 8.30 3.94
CA VAL A 313 -8.82 8.38 3.48
C VAL A 313 -9.49 9.68 3.93
N ARG A 314 -10.59 10.03 3.27
CA ARG A 314 -11.43 11.19 3.60
C ARG A 314 -11.86 11.18 5.07
N GLU A 315 -11.79 12.34 5.72
CA GLU A 315 -12.31 12.52 7.07
C GLU A 315 -13.82 12.21 7.11
N GLY A 316 -14.28 11.55 8.19
CA GLY A 316 -15.67 11.14 8.31
C GLY A 316 -16.03 9.80 7.63
N LEU A 317 -15.28 9.37 6.62
CA LEU A 317 -15.59 8.16 5.84
C LEU A 317 -15.64 6.89 6.71
N PHE A 318 -14.79 6.81 7.73
CA PHE A 318 -14.82 5.73 8.71
C PHE A 318 -16.19 5.62 9.40
N TYR A 319 -16.73 6.75 9.87
CA TYR A 319 -18.03 6.76 10.56
C TYR A 319 -19.19 6.51 9.60
N GLU A 320 -19.13 7.07 8.38
CA GLU A 320 -20.14 6.79 7.34
C GLU A 320 -20.25 5.28 7.03
N ILE A 321 -19.11 4.59 6.93
CA ILE A 321 -19.07 3.14 6.68
C ILE A 321 -19.58 2.38 7.90
N LEU A 322 -19.14 2.74 9.10
CA LEU A 322 -19.57 2.10 10.33
C LEU A 322 -21.09 2.25 10.55
N SER A 323 -21.65 3.41 10.24
CA SER A 323 -23.08 3.67 10.30
C SER A 323 -23.87 2.80 9.33
N LYS A 324 -23.40 2.66 8.08
CA LYS A 324 -24.05 1.78 7.10
C LYS A 324 -23.99 0.32 7.50
N ALA A 325 -22.86 -0.13 8.05
CA ALA A 325 -22.66 -1.53 8.44
C ALA A 325 -23.48 -1.91 9.69
N THR A 326 -23.63 -0.99 10.65
CA THR A 326 -24.34 -1.25 11.91
C THR A 326 -25.81 -0.86 11.89
N GLY A 327 -26.22 -0.01 10.95
CA GLY A 327 -27.54 0.63 10.93
C GLY A 327 -27.73 1.69 12.02
N LEU A 328 -26.64 2.12 12.68
CA LEU A 328 -26.65 3.08 13.78
C LEU A 328 -26.07 4.41 13.30
N GLU A 329 -26.67 5.53 13.69
CA GLU A 329 -26.15 6.86 13.36
C GLU A 329 -24.89 7.15 14.19
N ILE A 330 -23.77 7.35 13.49
CA ILE A 330 -22.45 7.62 14.06
C ILE A 330 -21.83 8.73 13.21
N GLU A 331 -21.82 9.94 13.74
CA GLU A 331 -21.27 11.12 13.04
C GLU A 331 -19.83 11.44 13.49
N GLY A 332 -19.33 10.79 14.54
CA GLY A 332 -17.98 11.01 15.05
C GLY A 332 -17.66 10.27 16.35
N GLU A 333 -16.47 10.56 16.89
CA GLU A 333 -15.92 9.90 18.08
C GLU A 333 -16.83 9.97 19.31
N HIS A 334 -17.48 11.12 19.52
CA HIS A 334 -18.34 11.33 20.68
C HIS A 334 -19.55 10.40 20.68
N GLN A 335 -20.25 10.31 19.54
CA GLN A 335 -21.39 9.41 19.38
C GLN A 335 -20.94 7.95 19.42
N MET A 336 -19.82 7.62 18.78
CA MET A 336 -19.25 6.27 18.83
C MET A 336 -18.96 5.82 20.27
N LEU A 337 -18.38 6.69 21.10
CA LEU A 337 -18.07 6.37 22.50
C LEU A 337 -19.34 6.21 23.35
N SER A 338 -20.36 7.06 23.12
CA SER A 338 -21.65 6.92 23.81
C SER A 338 -22.31 5.60 23.45
N LEU A 339 -22.38 5.29 22.16
CA LEU A 339 -22.98 4.07 21.63
C LEU A 339 -22.26 2.80 22.13
N LEU A 340 -20.92 2.82 22.20
CA LEU A 340 -20.15 1.73 22.79
C LEU A 340 -20.45 1.52 24.27
N LYS A 341 -20.65 2.59 25.05
CA LYS A 341 -21.04 2.47 26.46
C LYS A 341 -22.43 1.87 26.61
N ASP A 342 -23.36 2.31 25.77
CA ASP A 342 -24.74 1.80 25.79
C ASP A 342 -24.77 0.31 25.38
N LEU A 343 -24.05 -0.05 24.30
CA LEU A 343 -23.90 -1.45 23.88
C LEU A 343 -23.21 -2.31 24.94
N ALA A 344 -22.17 -1.80 25.61
CA ALA A 344 -21.51 -2.53 26.69
C ALA A 344 -22.43 -2.77 27.89
N ARG A 345 -23.26 -1.78 28.24
CA ARG A 345 -24.27 -1.92 29.29
C ARG A 345 -25.32 -2.96 28.89
N ILE A 346 -25.89 -2.84 27.69
CA ILE A 346 -26.90 -3.77 27.18
C ILE A 346 -26.34 -5.19 27.10
N LYS A 347 -25.10 -5.35 26.62
CA LYS A 347 -24.42 -6.65 26.57
C LYS A 347 -24.32 -7.28 27.96
N LYS A 348 -23.90 -6.51 28.97
CA LYS A 348 -23.81 -7.01 30.36
C LYS A 348 -25.18 -7.41 30.92
N GLU A 349 -26.23 -6.65 30.63
CA GLU A 349 -27.60 -6.98 31.04
C GLU A 349 -28.12 -8.23 30.29
N TYR A 350 -27.81 -8.37 29.00
CA TYR A 350 -28.20 -9.52 28.18
C TYR A 350 -27.47 -10.81 28.57
N GLU A 351 -26.16 -10.77 28.82
CA GLU A 351 -25.36 -11.93 29.25
C GLU A 351 -25.93 -12.58 30.52
N ARG A 352 -26.59 -11.80 31.39
CA ARG A 352 -27.26 -12.34 32.60
C ARG A 352 -28.45 -13.24 32.25
N VAL A 353 -29.17 -12.93 31.18
CA VAL A 353 -30.42 -13.61 30.81
C VAL A 353 -30.26 -14.57 29.64
N GLU A 354 -29.16 -14.48 28.88
CA GLU A 354 -28.90 -15.24 27.65
C GLU A 354 -29.06 -16.75 27.86
N TYR A 355 -28.40 -17.30 28.89
CA TYR A 355 -28.48 -18.73 29.19
C TYR A 355 -29.91 -19.16 29.57
N ALA A 356 -30.59 -18.37 30.40
CA ALA A 356 -31.97 -18.66 30.80
C ALA A 356 -32.92 -18.63 29.60
N LEU A 357 -32.78 -17.65 28.71
CA LEU A 357 -33.56 -17.56 27.46
C LEU A 357 -33.33 -18.78 26.56
N HIS A 358 -32.08 -19.25 26.46
CA HIS A 358 -31.77 -20.47 25.73
C HIS A 358 -32.45 -21.70 26.36
N GLU A 359 -32.44 -21.83 27.69
CA GLU A 359 -33.12 -22.93 28.38
C GLU A 359 -34.64 -22.90 28.18
N VAL A 360 -35.27 -21.72 28.23
CA VAL A 360 -36.71 -21.57 27.95
C VAL A 360 -37.05 -22.06 26.54
N ARG A 361 -36.22 -21.73 25.54
CA ARG A 361 -36.45 -22.15 24.16
C ARG A 361 -36.38 -23.66 23.99
N VAL A 362 -35.44 -24.34 24.68
CA VAL A 362 -35.22 -25.78 24.52
C VAL A 362 -36.13 -26.61 25.43
N LYS A 363 -36.26 -26.22 26.70
CA LYS A 363 -36.90 -27.01 27.77
C LYS A 363 -38.28 -26.48 28.18
N GLY A 364 -38.64 -25.26 27.78
CA GLY A 364 -39.86 -24.57 28.23
C GLY A 364 -39.74 -23.88 29.59
N TYR A 365 -38.61 -24.02 30.28
CA TYR A 365 -38.33 -23.40 31.58
C TYR A 365 -36.85 -23.01 31.67
N GLY A 366 -36.56 -21.79 32.07
CA GLY A 366 -35.19 -21.31 32.28
C GLY A 366 -35.07 -20.44 33.52
N ILE A 367 -33.89 -20.44 34.12
CA ILE A 367 -33.64 -19.79 35.40
C ILE A 367 -32.46 -18.83 35.23
N VAL A 368 -32.67 -17.58 35.61
CA VAL A 368 -31.57 -16.63 35.78
C VAL A 368 -31.07 -16.78 37.21
N THR A 369 -29.85 -17.30 37.35
CA THR A 369 -29.19 -17.39 38.65
C THR A 369 -28.78 -16.00 39.13
N PRO A 370 -29.06 -15.63 40.39
CA PRO A 370 -28.60 -14.37 40.95
C PRO A 370 -27.08 -14.29 40.95
N THR A 371 -26.55 -13.09 40.79
CA THR A 371 -25.12 -12.85 40.96
C THR A 371 -24.77 -12.72 42.45
N ILE A 372 -23.48 -12.84 42.78
CA ILE A 372 -23.01 -12.68 44.17
C ILE A 372 -23.37 -11.29 44.72
N ASP A 373 -23.36 -10.26 43.87
CA ASP A 373 -23.72 -8.89 44.24
C ASP A 373 -25.20 -8.73 44.58
N GLU A 374 -26.05 -9.71 44.24
CA GLU A 374 -27.48 -9.75 44.54
C GLU A 374 -27.80 -10.58 45.79
N LEU A 375 -26.79 -11.21 46.42
CA LEU A 375 -26.95 -11.92 47.67
C LEU A 375 -26.98 -10.94 48.84
N THR A 376 -28.08 -10.98 49.60
CA THR A 376 -28.19 -10.30 50.89
C THR A 376 -27.94 -11.31 52.00
N LEU A 377 -26.93 -11.07 52.83
CA LEU A 377 -26.60 -11.90 54.00
C LEU A 377 -27.11 -11.21 55.27
N ASP A 378 -27.96 -11.89 56.02
CA ASP A 378 -28.41 -11.40 57.33
C ASP A 378 -27.31 -11.60 58.39
N GLU A 379 -27.41 -10.84 59.50
CA GLU A 379 -26.50 -11.02 60.62
C GLU A 379 -26.55 -12.45 61.19
N PRO A 380 -25.38 -13.07 61.48
CA PRO A 380 -25.31 -14.42 62.01
C PRO A 380 -25.93 -14.51 63.41
N GLU A 381 -26.92 -15.39 63.58
CA GLU A 381 -27.56 -15.64 64.88
C GLU A 381 -27.00 -16.89 65.56
N ILE A 382 -26.64 -16.81 66.85
CA ILE A 382 -26.29 -18.01 67.62
C ILE A 382 -27.57 -18.78 67.96
N ILE A 383 -27.62 -20.03 67.55
CA ILE A 383 -28.73 -20.94 67.87
C ILE A 383 -28.25 -22.03 68.82
N LYS A 384 -29.10 -22.40 69.78
CA LYS A 384 -28.84 -23.50 70.71
C LYS A 384 -29.83 -24.62 70.47
N GLN A 385 -29.33 -25.82 70.19
CA GLN A 385 -30.16 -27.02 70.02
C GLN A 385 -29.65 -28.10 70.98
N GLY A 386 -30.42 -28.38 72.03
CA GLY A 386 -29.99 -29.25 73.12
C GLY A 386 -28.71 -28.75 73.81
N ASN A 387 -27.66 -29.56 73.77
CA ASN A 387 -26.36 -29.25 74.39
C ASN A 387 -25.31 -28.69 73.40
N ARG A 388 -25.71 -28.33 72.17
CA ARG A 388 -24.81 -27.79 71.13
C ARG A 388 -25.21 -26.37 70.75
N PHE A 389 -24.21 -25.54 70.45
CA PHE A 389 -24.36 -24.21 69.87
C PHE A 389 -23.98 -24.26 68.40
N GLY A 390 -24.72 -23.55 67.57
CA GLY A 390 -24.45 -23.35 66.15
C GLY A 390 -24.66 -21.90 65.76
N VAL A 391 -24.26 -21.56 64.54
CA VAL A 391 -24.52 -20.24 63.94
C VAL A 391 -25.51 -20.45 62.80
N ARG A 392 -26.62 -19.71 62.82
CA ARG A 392 -27.57 -19.64 61.72
C ARG A 392 -27.16 -18.51 60.81
N LEU A 393 -26.83 -18.86 59.57
CA LEU A 393 -26.61 -17.92 58.48
C LEU A 393 -27.85 -17.92 57.60
N ARG A 394 -28.37 -16.73 57.28
CA ARG A 394 -29.43 -16.56 56.29
C ARG A 394 -28.89 -15.72 55.14
N ALA A 395 -29.11 -16.21 53.93
CA ALA A 395 -28.83 -15.49 52.70
C ALA A 395 -30.10 -15.51 51.85
N SER A 396 -30.40 -14.40 51.18
CA SER A 396 -31.50 -14.29 50.22
C SER A 396 -31.00 -13.64 48.94
N ALA A 397 -31.55 -14.07 47.81
CA ALA A 397 -31.32 -13.43 46.52
C ALA A 397 -32.56 -13.56 45.64
N PRO A 398 -32.82 -12.59 44.76
CA PRO A 398 -33.88 -12.71 43.77
C PRO A 398 -33.55 -13.81 42.76
N SER A 399 -34.54 -14.60 42.38
CA SER A 399 -34.43 -15.54 41.26
C SER A 399 -35.45 -15.17 40.19
N ILE A 400 -35.03 -15.11 38.93
CA ILE A 400 -35.93 -14.86 37.81
C ILE A 400 -36.17 -16.19 37.11
N HIS A 401 -37.43 -16.57 37.03
CA HIS A 401 -37.89 -17.76 36.33
C HIS A 401 -38.62 -17.33 35.06
N MET A 402 -38.21 -17.91 33.94
CA MET A 402 -38.85 -17.70 32.65
C MET A 402 -39.53 -19.00 32.24
N ILE A 403 -40.80 -18.90 31.82
CA ILE A 403 -41.63 -20.05 31.47
C ILE A 403 -42.19 -19.82 30.07
N ARG A 404 -42.02 -20.78 29.17
CA ARG A 404 -42.66 -20.75 27.85
C ARG A 404 -44.12 -21.16 28.00
N ALA A 405 -45.03 -20.32 27.52
CA ALA A 405 -46.44 -20.66 27.37
C ALA A 405 -46.78 -20.72 25.89
N ASP A 406 -47.17 -21.90 25.42
CA ASP A 406 -47.61 -22.09 24.04
C ASP A 406 -49.11 -21.71 23.97
N ILE A 407 -49.44 -20.72 23.13
CA ILE A 407 -50.79 -20.16 23.03
C ILE A 407 -51.41 -20.61 21.71
N GLU A 408 -52.53 -21.31 21.81
CA GLU A 408 -53.31 -21.75 20.65
C GLU A 408 -54.55 -20.86 20.48
N THR A 409 -54.82 -20.42 19.26
CA THR A 409 -56.04 -19.68 18.89
C THR A 409 -56.70 -20.35 17.71
N GLU A 410 -57.98 -20.69 17.88
CA GLU A 410 -58.84 -21.19 16.82
C GLU A 410 -59.82 -20.09 16.42
N ILE A 411 -60.04 -19.94 15.10
CA ILE A 411 -61.06 -19.04 14.54
C ILE A 411 -62.09 -19.93 13.83
N ALA A 412 -63.33 -19.92 14.34
CA ALA A 412 -64.46 -20.61 13.73
C ALA A 412 -65.45 -19.58 13.18
N PRO A 413 -65.26 -19.07 11.94
CA PRO A 413 -66.19 -18.11 11.36
C PRO A 413 -67.53 -18.79 11.06
N LEU A 414 -68.62 -18.25 11.61
CA LEU A 414 -69.97 -18.74 11.31
C LEU A 414 -70.44 -18.15 9.98
N VAL A 415 -70.45 -18.97 8.92
CA VAL A 415 -70.84 -18.54 7.58
C VAL A 415 -72.25 -19.03 7.29
N GLY A 416 -73.25 -18.15 7.50
CA GLY A 416 -74.63 -18.25 7.03
C GLY A 416 -75.16 -19.67 6.74
N THR A 417 -75.32 -20.00 5.45
CA THR A 417 -75.86 -21.28 4.98
C THR A 417 -74.78 -22.34 4.73
N GLU A 418 -75.16 -23.63 4.72
CA GLU A 418 -74.26 -24.77 4.47
C GLU A 418 -73.45 -24.61 3.17
N LYS A 419 -74.08 -24.17 2.08
CA LYS A 419 -73.40 -23.91 0.80
C LYS A 419 -72.32 -22.83 0.90
N GLN A 420 -72.55 -21.79 1.69
CA GLN A 420 -71.56 -20.71 1.88
C GLN A 420 -70.37 -21.18 2.73
N SER A 421 -70.60 -22.10 3.67
CA SER A 421 -69.53 -22.75 4.42
C SER A 421 -68.70 -23.66 3.52
N GLU A 422 -69.32 -24.46 2.64
CA GLU A 422 -68.59 -25.30 1.66
C GLU A 422 -67.77 -24.46 0.67
N GLU A 423 -68.31 -23.35 0.16
CA GLU A 423 -67.58 -22.44 -0.73
C GLU A 423 -66.35 -21.83 -0.03
N LEU A 424 -66.47 -21.44 1.24
CA LEU A 424 -65.34 -20.92 2.01
C LEU A 424 -64.26 -21.97 2.23
N VAL A 425 -64.63 -23.20 2.60
CA VAL A 425 -63.66 -24.30 2.79
C VAL A 425 -62.91 -24.58 1.48
N ASN A 426 -63.62 -24.65 0.36
CA ASN A 426 -63.00 -24.87 -0.95
C ASN A 426 -62.08 -23.70 -1.36
N TYR A 427 -62.42 -22.46 -1.02
CA TYR A 427 -61.57 -21.30 -1.23
C TYR A 427 -60.27 -21.39 -0.42
N LEU A 428 -60.38 -21.69 0.88
CA LEU A 428 -59.21 -21.82 1.77
C LEU A 428 -58.29 -22.97 1.36
N LEU A 429 -58.84 -24.11 0.94
CA LEU A 429 -58.06 -25.26 0.46
C LEU A 429 -57.29 -24.92 -0.82
N ARG A 430 -57.88 -24.17 -1.75
CA ARG A 430 -57.20 -23.73 -2.99
C ARG A 430 -56.05 -22.78 -2.71
N GLU A 431 -56.23 -21.82 -1.80
CA GLU A 431 -55.14 -20.92 -1.38
C GLU A 431 -54.04 -21.68 -0.62
N PHE A 432 -54.41 -22.72 0.14
CA PHE A 432 -53.46 -23.58 0.88
C PHE A 432 -52.56 -24.41 -0.02
N GLU A 433 -53.13 -24.99 -1.09
CA GLU A 433 -52.37 -25.82 -2.04
C GLU A 433 -51.41 -25.01 -2.92
N GLY A 434 -51.66 -23.71 -3.12
CA GLY A 434 -50.83 -22.83 -3.95
C GLY A 434 -49.58 -22.30 -3.23
N GLU A 435 -49.78 -21.44 -2.22
CA GLU A 435 -48.72 -20.85 -1.42
C GLU A 435 -49.21 -20.67 0.03
N PRO A 436 -48.79 -21.53 0.99
CA PRO A 436 -49.30 -21.53 2.36
C PRO A 436 -49.17 -20.18 3.09
N GLY A 437 -48.19 -19.36 2.69
CA GLY A 437 -47.95 -18.04 3.26
C GLY A 437 -49.00 -16.98 2.88
N LYS A 438 -49.62 -17.07 1.70
CA LYS A 438 -50.59 -16.07 1.19
C LYS A 438 -51.95 -16.13 1.88
N ILE A 439 -52.27 -17.25 2.52
CA ILE A 439 -53.50 -17.41 3.31
C ILE A 439 -53.56 -16.40 4.45
N TRP A 440 -52.41 -16.03 5.03
CA TRP A 440 -52.33 -15.05 6.11
C TRP A 440 -52.76 -13.65 5.65
N GLU A 441 -52.55 -13.32 4.37
CA GLU A 441 -52.95 -12.06 3.74
C GLU A 441 -54.39 -12.11 3.18
N SER A 442 -55.01 -13.28 3.14
CA SER A 442 -56.36 -13.45 2.61
C SER A 442 -57.38 -12.68 3.45
N ASN A 443 -58.18 -11.86 2.77
CA ASN A 443 -59.19 -11.03 3.41
C ASN A 443 -60.43 -11.86 3.74
N MET A 444 -60.70 -12.02 5.03
CA MET A 444 -61.87 -12.68 5.57
C MET A 444 -62.69 -11.67 6.38
N PHE A 445 -63.90 -11.35 5.91
CA PHE A 445 -64.84 -10.44 6.60
C PHE A 445 -64.31 -9.01 6.82
N GLY A 446 -63.49 -8.50 5.90
CA GLY A 446 -62.98 -7.12 5.94
C GLY A 446 -61.70 -6.93 6.74
N LYS A 447 -61.09 -8.02 7.24
CA LYS A 447 -59.75 -8.07 7.86
C LYS A 447 -58.95 -9.23 7.27
N SER A 448 -57.62 -9.16 7.34
CA SER A 448 -56.79 -10.31 6.96
C SER A 448 -56.87 -11.43 8.00
N LEU A 449 -56.63 -12.68 7.61
CA LEU A 449 -56.54 -13.79 8.55
C LEU A 449 -55.44 -13.56 9.59
N HIS A 450 -54.30 -12.97 9.19
CA HIS A 450 -53.23 -12.57 10.09
C HIS A 450 -53.70 -11.59 11.17
N GLU A 451 -54.49 -10.58 10.81
CA GLU A 451 -55.06 -9.63 11.77
C GLU A 451 -56.02 -10.33 12.74
N LEU A 452 -56.91 -11.20 12.25
CA LEU A 452 -57.87 -11.92 13.09
C LEU A 452 -57.17 -12.86 14.09
N VAL A 453 -56.15 -13.59 13.64
CA VAL A 453 -55.35 -14.48 14.50
C VAL A 453 -54.51 -13.66 15.48
N SER A 454 -53.90 -12.56 15.04
CA SER A 454 -53.11 -11.67 15.90
C SER A 454 -53.96 -11.02 16.99
N GLU A 455 -55.16 -10.55 16.67
CA GLU A 455 -56.12 -10.04 17.65
C GLU A 455 -56.54 -11.12 18.65
N GLY A 456 -56.80 -12.34 18.18
CA GLY A 456 -57.13 -13.48 19.03
C GLY A 456 -55.97 -13.87 19.97
N LEU A 457 -54.74 -13.89 19.47
CA LEU A 457 -53.53 -14.15 20.25
C LEU A 457 -53.26 -13.04 21.27
N GLN A 458 -53.34 -11.76 20.89
CA GLN A 458 -53.16 -10.62 21.80
C GLN A 458 -54.18 -10.65 22.94
N ASN A 459 -55.46 -10.90 22.63
CA ASN A 459 -56.50 -11.02 23.65
C ASN A 459 -56.23 -12.17 24.65
N LYS A 460 -55.60 -13.27 24.21
CA LYS A 460 -55.22 -14.38 25.10
C LYS A 460 -53.95 -14.08 25.91
N LEU A 461 -52.96 -13.43 25.30
CA LEU A 461 -51.69 -13.04 25.94
C LEU A 461 -51.91 -12.16 27.17
N PHE A 462 -52.80 -11.16 27.09
CA PHE A 462 -53.07 -10.24 28.19
C PHE A 462 -54.21 -10.69 29.12
N ARG A 463 -54.69 -11.94 28.98
CA ARG A 463 -55.86 -12.43 29.72
C ARG A 463 -55.55 -12.83 31.16
N MET A 464 -54.29 -13.06 31.50
CA MET A 464 -53.90 -13.49 32.85
C MET A 464 -54.04 -12.31 33.84
N PRO A 465 -54.99 -12.34 34.79
CA PRO A 465 -55.19 -11.24 35.73
C PRO A 465 -53.97 -11.06 36.63
N GLU A 466 -53.69 -9.83 37.08
CA GLU A 466 -52.57 -9.53 37.98
C GLU A 466 -52.58 -10.41 39.25
N ASP A 467 -53.75 -10.63 39.85
CA ASP A 467 -53.92 -11.52 41.01
C ASP A 467 -53.45 -12.96 40.74
N ALA A 468 -53.66 -13.46 39.52
CA ALA A 468 -53.22 -14.80 39.12
C ALA A 468 -51.69 -14.84 38.88
N GLN A 469 -51.12 -13.77 38.32
CA GLN A 469 -49.67 -13.62 38.15
C GLN A 469 -48.96 -13.61 39.51
N LEU A 470 -49.49 -12.85 40.48
CA LEU A 470 -48.97 -12.79 41.85
C LEU A 470 -49.07 -14.16 42.55
N LYS A 471 -50.21 -14.85 42.43
CA LYS A 471 -50.36 -16.20 43.00
C LYS A 471 -49.39 -17.21 42.40
N LEU A 472 -49.13 -17.14 41.09
CA LEU A 472 -48.14 -17.99 40.43
C LEU A 472 -46.73 -17.69 40.94
N GLN A 473 -46.37 -16.41 41.10
CA GLN A 473 -45.10 -15.98 41.67
C GLN A 473 -44.93 -16.49 43.12
N GLU A 474 -45.92 -16.29 43.98
CA GLU A 474 -45.90 -16.77 45.37
C GLU A 474 -45.78 -18.29 45.45
N THR A 475 -46.50 -19.00 44.58
CA THR A 475 -46.46 -20.46 44.51
C THR A 475 -45.05 -20.93 44.16
N LEU A 476 -44.43 -20.35 43.12
CA LEU A 476 -43.04 -20.63 42.75
C LEU A 476 -42.08 -20.36 43.90
N GLN A 477 -42.24 -19.22 44.59
CA GLN A 477 -41.40 -18.85 45.73
C GLN A 477 -41.51 -19.87 46.88
N ARG A 478 -42.72 -20.36 47.20
CA ARG A 478 -42.91 -21.37 48.25
C ARG A 478 -42.27 -22.70 47.86
N ILE A 479 -42.45 -23.17 46.63
CA ILE A 479 -41.86 -24.43 46.16
C ILE A 479 -40.34 -24.41 46.28
N ILE A 480 -39.71 -23.31 45.87
CA ILE A 480 -38.26 -23.15 45.92
C ILE A 480 -37.74 -23.13 47.36
N ASN A 481 -38.44 -22.42 48.26
CA ASN A 481 -37.99 -22.28 49.66
C ASN A 481 -38.31 -23.50 50.54
N GLU A 482 -39.44 -24.16 50.31
CA GLU A 482 -39.93 -25.27 51.14
C GLU A 482 -39.54 -26.65 50.60
N GLY A 483 -38.98 -26.72 49.38
CA GLY A 483 -38.49 -27.97 48.78
C GLY A 483 -39.60 -28.98 48.46
N SER A 484 -40.82 -28.50 48.23
CA SER A 484 -42.00 -29.35 47.99
C SER A 484 -41.91 -30.06 46.64
N SER A 485 -42.19 -31.36 46.59
CA SER A 485 -42.00 -32.19 45.39
C SER A 485 -43.15 -32.16 44.37
N GLY A 486 -44.28 -31.50 44.67
CA GLY A 486 -45.44 -31.49 43.79
C GLY A 486 -46.31 -30.25 43.97
N ILE A 487 -46.98 -29.86 42.88
CA ILE A 487 -47.86 -28.68 42.80
C ILE A 487 -49.23 -29.16 42.35
N ILE A 488 -50.28 -28.77 43.08
CA ILE A 488 -51.67 -28.93 42.63
C ILE A 488 -52.22 -27.53 42.38
N CYS A 489 -52.51 -27.22 41.12
CA CYS A 489 -53.16 -25.97 40.74
C CYS A 489 -54.66 -26.26 40.49
N ILE A 490 -55.54 -25.55 41.20
CA ILE A 490 -56.98 -25.60 40.97
C ILE A 490 -57.37 -24.29 40.29
N ILE A 491 -57.76 -24.38 39.02
CA ILE A 491 -58.30 -23.26 38.25
C ILE A 491 -59.81 -23.23 38.52
N LEU A 492 -60.32 -22.10 38.99
CA LEU A 492 -61.73 -21.90 39.36
C LEU A 492 -62.58 -21.40 38.20
#